data_AF-A0A924BKI8-F1
#
_entry.id   AF-A0A924BKI8-F1
#
_cell.length_a   1.000
_cell.length_b   1.000
_cell.length_c   1.000
_cell.angle_alpha   90.00
_cell.angle_beta   90.00
_cell.angle_gamma   90.00
#
_symmetry.space_group_name_H-M   'P 1'
#
loop_
_entity.id
_entity.type
_entity.pdbx_description
1 polymer ?
#
loop_
_entity_poly.entity_id
_entity_poly.type
_entity_poly.pdbx_seq_one_letter_code
_entity_poly.pdbx_strand_id
1 'polypeptide(L)'
;MAMQYKTIFYGGKTGISVAKADIASIATEVGSYLQTNGMQAQGIKLPGLGDAQKLVTKAAAELKKALSSSNIKDLGFTPDLKIIGGIDTKGDLSATVTGLLPPAKPGKPPVNYDQTVVIRKEWAKLETELKSEKNVVVNMTKQNWHIIEPAVTKLVEKHNGDMDLLKADKAFQALLKTYKDGDDVINKAAANQAKKFKTTEQTTDQANFGEMTTGTVVLAAHGSRADLPSGKTLGIALGKKTPDQIVELLTGNKDKAKNLSKAFKGTVLLSGCFTAAGGIAPEGDYNYDTFAGKVWALLKTKGINCKVSGMPGQARTNAEGDKSSVKPTEQKEYDRLKKEFGELVKAIDKLKPQLTSKDPKVLEVVNKKIKEMNEKLKTVNAEKEAKVMKQLIMNYGLDPVR
;
A
#
# COMPACT_ATOMS: atom_id res chain seq x y z
N MET A 1 43.04 -2.70 5.23
CA MET A 1 42.97 -1.69 4.15
C MET A 1 41.51 -1.30 4.11
N ALA A 2 41.16 -0.06 4.46
CA ALA A 2 39.75 0.32 4.57
C ALA A 2 39.01 0.02 3.26
N MET A 3 37.91 -0.73 3.37
CA MET A 3 37.09 -1.08 2.21
C MET A 3 36.57 0.21 1.56
N GLN A 4 36.76 0.34 0.24
CA GLN A 4 36.26 1.50 -0.50
C GLN A 4 34.78 1.34 -0.83
N TYR A 5 34.01 2.40 -0.61
CA TYR A 5 32.59 2.46 -0.90
C TYR A 5 32.33 3.35 -2.10
N LYS A 6 31.48 2.89 -3.03
CA LYS A 6 30.94 3.72 -4.12
C LYS A 6 29.91 4.72 -3.60
N THR A 7 29.15 4.33 -2.58
CA THR A 7 28.13 5.18 -1.96
C THR A 7 28.02 4.85 -0.49
N ILE A 8 27.89 5.86 0.37
CA ILE A 8 27.75 5.69 1.82
C ILE A 8 26.38 6.19 2.23
N PHE A 9 25.62 5.36 2.94
CA PHE A 9 24.29 5.70 3.45
C PHE A 9 24.30 5.92 4.96
N TYR A 10 25.20 5.24 5.68
CA TYR A 10 25.26 5.28 7.13
C TYR A 10 26.66 5.64 7.62
N GLY A 11 26.73 6.68 8.45
CA GLY A 11 27.96 7.16 9.09
C GLY A 11 28.79 8.18 8.32
N GLY A 12 28.40 8.53 7.10
CA GLY A 12 29.16 9.46 6.26
C GLY A 12 30.60 8.99 6.02
N LYS A 13 31.48 9.87 5.54
CA LYS A 13 32.90 9.54 5.27
C LYS A 13 33.66 9.12 6.54
N THR A 14 33.17 9.50 7.71
CA THR A 14 33.88 9.36 8.99
C THR A 14 33.39 8.20 9.85
N GLY A 15 32.26 7.58 9.52
CA GLY A 15 31.60 6.50 10.28
C GLY A 15 30.84 6.99 11.52
N ILE A 16 29.90 6.17 12.02
CA ILE A 16 29.26 6.36 13.33
C ILE A 16 29.98 5.49 14.36
N SER A 17 30.28 6.04 15.53
CA SER A 17 30.87 5.28 16.63
C SER A 17 30.00 4.07 16.98
N VAL A 18 30.60 2.89 17.09
CA VAL A 18 29.92 1.62 17.45
C VAL A 18 29.20 1.74 18.80
N ALA A 19 29.72 2.55 19.73
CA ALA A 19 29.05 2.83 21.01
C ALA A 19 27.70 3.54 20.88
N LYS A 20 27.41 4.15 19.73
CA LYS A 20 26.19 4.92 19.45
C LYS A 20 25.38 4.33 18.29
N ALA A 21 25.84 3.23 17.70
CA ALA A 21 25.24 2.69 16.49
C ALA A 21 24.02 1.81 16.81
N ASP A 22 22.93 2.03 16.08
CA ASP A 22 21.77 1.15 16.01
C ASP A 22 21.55 0.76 14.54
N ILE A 23 21.21 -0.50 14.32
CA ILE A 23 20.97 -1.07 13.00
C ILE A 23 19.60 -0.70 12.44
N ALA A 24 18.64 -0.36 13.29
CA ALA A 24 17.42 0.29 12.83
C ALA A 24 17.75 1.55 11.99
N SER A 25 18.83 2.26 12.34
CA SER A 25 19.29 3.43 11.60
C SER A 25 19.89 3.07 10.22
N ILE A 26 20.55 1.92 10.06
CA ILE A 26 21.03 1.48 8.73
C ILE A 26 19.85 1.21 7.81
N ALA A 27 18.82 0.50 8.30
CA ALA A 27 17.61 0.25 7.51
C ALA A 27 16.86 1.55 7.18
N THR A 28 16.80 2.48 8.13
CA THR A 28 16.21 3.82 7.95
C THR A 28 16.94 4.61 6.87
N GLU A 29 18.27 4.70 6.93
CA GLU A 29 19.07 5.43 5.94
C GLU A 29 19.00 4.80 4.54
N VAL A 30 18.99 3.46 4.46
CA VAL A 30 18.74 2.76 3.18
C VAL A 30 17.35 3.13 2.65
N GLY A 31 16.33 3.17 3.52
CA GLY A 31 14.98 3.64 3.16
C GLY A 31 14.97 5.08 2.62
N SER A 32 15.64 6.00 3.31
CA SER A 32 15.79 7.41 2.90
C SER A 32 16.51 7.56 1.56
N TYR A 33 17.56 6.77 1.33
CA TYR A 33 18.28 6.73 0.06
C TYR A 33 17.37 6.25 -1.07
N LEU A 34 16.64 5.15 -0.86
CA LEU A 34 15.71 4.61 -1.85
C LEU A 34 14.66 5.66 -2.22
N GLN A 35 14.05 6.31 -1.22
CA GLN A 35 13.03 7.34 -1.42
C GLN A 35 13.57 8.54 -2.20
N THR A 36 14.74 9.05 -1.83
CA THR A 36 15.40 10.18 -2.52
C THR A 36 15.73 9.86 -3.98
N ASN A 37 16.05 8.60 -4.28
CA ASN A 37 16.34 8.13 -5.63
C ASN A 37 15.11 7.63 -6.38
N GLY A 38 13.91 7.96 -5.90
CA GLY A 38 12.65 7.68 -6.57
C GLY A 38 12.15 6.23 -6.44
N MET A 39 12.90 5.36 -5.75
CA MET A 39 12.59 3.95 -5.56
C MET A 39 11.59 3.75 -4.41
N GLN A 40 10.80 2.67 -4.49
CA GLN A 40 9.91 2.27 -3.40
C GLN A 40 10.60 1.24 -2.50
N ALA A 41 10.62 1.49 -1.18
CA ALA A 41 11.28 0.61 -0.21
C ALA A 41 10.44 -0.63 0.18
N GLN A 42 9.17 -0.70 -0.25
CA GLN A 42 8.23 -1.71 0.25
C GLN A 42 8.61 -3.12 -0.22
N GLY A 43 8.84 -4.01 0.75
CA GLY A 43 9.05 -5.44 0.50
C GLY A 43 10.48 -5.84 0.11
N ILE A 44 11.44 -4.92 0.14
CA ILE A 44 12.86 -5.25 -0.05
C ILE A 44 13.34 -6.07 1.14
N LYS A 45 13.79 -7.30 0.87
CA LYS A 45 14.41 -8.15 1.89
C LYS A 45 15.89 -7.81 1.99
N LEU A 46 16.34 -7.47 3.21
CA LEU A 46 17.73 -7.23 3.55
C LEU A 46 18.24 -8.37 4.46
N PRO A 47 18.49 -9.58 3.89
CA PRO A 47 18.72 -10.80 4.68
C PRO A 47 19.93 -10.71 5.60
N GLY A 48 20.97 -9.96 5.23
CA GLY A 48 22.17 -9.81 6.06
C GLY A 48 22.07 -8.75 7.17
N LEU A 49 20.89 -8.11 7.39
CA LEU A 49 20.73 -7.17 8.52
C LEU A 49 20.97 -7.84 9.87
N GLY A 50 20.51 -9.08 10.06
CA GLY A 50 20.73 -9.82 11.30
C GLY A 50 22.21 -10.13 11.56
N ASP A 51 22.96 -10.43 10.50
CA ASP A 51 24.41 -10.68 10.62
C ASP A 51 25.20 -9.38 10.82
N ALA A 52 24.76 -8.28 10.19
CA ALA A 52 25.27 -6.95 10.52
C ALA A 52 25.04 -6.63 12.01
N GLN A 53 23.89 -7.04 12.57
CA GLN A 53 23.59 -6.86 14.00
C GLN A 53 24.51 -7.61 14.92
N LYS A 54 24.75 -8.88 14.63
CA LYS A 54 25.74 -9.65 15.37
C LYS A 54 27.12 -9.02 15.30
N LEU A 55 27.53 -8.52 14.13
CA LEU A 55 28.82 -7.85 13.96
C LEU A 55 28.93 -6.58 14.82
N VAL A 56 27.92 -5.71 14.78
CA VAL A 56 27.89 -4.47 15.57
C VAL A 56 27.91 -4.76 17.07
N THR A 57 27.08 -5.70 17.54
CA THR A 57 27.06 -6.10 18.95
C THR A 57 28.40 -6.69 19.40
N LYS A 58 29.03 -7.53 18.57
CA LYS A 58 30.36 -8.07 18.85
C LYS A 58 31.40 -6.96 18.93
N ALA A 59 31.41 -6.04 17.98
CA ALA A 59 32.33 -4.91 17.97
C ALA A 59 32.14 -3.99 19.19
N ALA A 60 30.90 -3.74 19.61
CA ALA A 60 30.61 -2.95 20.80
C ALA A 60 31.16 -3.62 22.08
N ALA A 61 31.04 -4.94 22.18
CA ALA A 61 31.62 -5.70 23.29
C ALA A 61 33.15 -5.63 23.30
N GLU A 62 33.80 -5.77 22.15
CA GLU A 62 35.26 -5.63 22.02
C GLU A 62 35.73 -4.21 22.38
N LEU A 63 35.02 -3.17 21.90
CA LEU A 63 35.31 -1.78 22.25
C LEU A 63 35.16 -1.53 23.76
N LYS A 64 34.10 -2.05 24.39
CA LYS A 64 33.89 -1.93 25.84
C LYS A 64 34.99 -2.63 26.64
N LYS A 65 35.38 -3.84 26.22
CA LYS A 65 36.49 -4.60 26.81
C LYS A 65 37.80 -3.85 26.68
N ALA A 66 38.07 -3.29 25.49
CA ALA A 66 39.22 -2.44 25.25
C ALA A 66 39.23 -1.26 26.23
N LEU A 67 38.17 -0.44 26.25
CA LEU A 67 38.04 0.76 27.10
C LEU A 67 38.21 0.50 28.60
N SER A 68 37.94 -0.73 29.05
CA SER A 68 38.07 -1.15 30.45
C SER A 68 39.45 -1.71 30.80
N SER A 69 40.36 -1.82 29.83
CA SER A 69 41.72 -2.33 30.03
C SER A 69 42.58 -1.30 30.77
N SER A 70 43.29 -1.75 31.81
CA SER A 70 44.24 -0.92 32.58
C SER A 70 45.32 -0.29 31.69
N ASN A 71 45.69 -0.96 30.60
CA ASN A 71 46.82 -0.60 29.76
C ASN A 71 46.50 0.57 28.80
N ILE A 72 45.24 1.01 28.70
CA ILE A 72 44.85 2.10 27.78
C ILE A 72 45.42 3.44 28.21
N LYS A 73 45.44 3.73 29.52
CA LYS A 73 45.96 5.01 30.05
C LYS A 73 47.46 5.14 29.76
N ASP A 74 48.19 4.04 29.89
CA ASP A 74 49.64 3.99 29.67
C ASP A 74 50.03 4.14 28.20
N LEU A 75 49.12 3.80 27.28
CA LEU A 75 49.35 3.85 25.83
C LEU A 75 49.00 5.21 25.20
N GLY A 76 48.39 6.14 25.94
CA GLY A 76 47.90 7.41 25.39
C GLY A 76 46.92 7.23 24.21
N PHE A 77 46.26 6.07 24.15
CA PHE A 77 45.47 5.62 23.00
C PHE A 77 43.99 5.54 23.37
N THR A 78 43.14 6.16 22.57
CA THR A 78 41.67 6.03 22.73
C THR A 78 41.16 5.08 21.66
N PRO A 79 40.71 3.86 22.02
CA PRO A 79 40.10 2.95 21.06
C PRO A 79 38.85 3.59 20.49
N ASP A 80 38.71 3.50 19.17
CA ASP A 80 37.52 3.97 18.47
C ASP A 80 37.20 2.97 17.37
N LEU A 81 35.99 2.41 17.45
CA LEU A 81 35.41 1.60 16.40
C LEU A 81 34.23 2.34 15.81
N LYS A 82 34.14 2.30 14.49
CA LYS A 82 33.10 2.97 13.72
C LYS A 82 32.44 2.03 12.75
N ILE A 83 31.17 2.25 12.49
CA ILE A 83 30.41 1.56 11.45
C ILE A 83 30.21 2.51 10.27
N ILE A 84 30.45 1.95 9.09
CA ILE A 84 30.17 2.57 7.80
C ILE A 84 29.26 1.61 7.03
N GLY A 85 28.11 2.11 6.59
CA GLY A 85 27.18 1.35 5.73
C GLY A 85 27.11 1.97 4.34
N GLY A 86 27.19 1.14 3.30
CA GLY A 86 27.24 1.64 1.92
C GLY A 86 27.23 0.56 0.85
N ILE A 87 27.33 0.98 -0.41
CA ILE A 87 27.58 0.11 -1.56
C ILE A 87 29.09 -0.03 -1.72
N ASP A 88 29.59 -1.25 -1.61
CA ASP A 88 31.02 -1.54 -1.80
C ASP A 88 31.43 -1.49 -3.29
N THR A 89 32.71 -1.73 -3.57
CA THR A 89 33.24 -1.72 -4.95
C THR A 89 32.61 -2.80 -5.84
N LYS A 90 32.15 -3.92 -5.25
CA LYS A 90 31.47 -5.01 -5.96
C LYS A 90 30.02 -4.69 -6.28
N GLY A 91 29.48 -3.60 -5.72
CA GLY A 91 28.08 -3.22 -5.91
C GLY A 91 27.16 -3.91 -4.91
N ASP A 92 27.69 -4.45 -3.82
CA ASP A 92 26.90 -5.07 -2.75
C ASP A 92 26.63 -4.02 -1.65
N LEU A 93 25.43 -4.09 -1.05
CA LEU A 93 25.15 -3.33 0.17
C LEU A 93 25.84 -4.04 1.34
N SER A 94 26.74 -3.34 2.03
CA SER A 94 27.52 -3.88 3.14
C SER A 94 27.61 -2.92 4.31
N ALA A 95 27.89 -3.47 5.49
CA ALA A 95 28.27 -2.74 6.68
C ALA A 95 29.67 -3.18 7.11
N THR A 96 30.55 -2.21 7.31
CA THR A 96 31.91 -2.45 7.82
C THR A 96 32.07 -1.79 9.16
N VAL A 97 32.56 -2.56 10.13
CA VAL A 97 33.12 -2.02 11.37
C VAL A 97 34.62 -1.84 11.15
N THR A 98 35.10 -0.61 11.30
CA THR A 98 36.51 -0.25 11.15
C THR A 98 37.02 0.57 12.33
N GLY A 99 38.29 0.43 12.68
CA GLY A 99 38.92 1.23 13.71
C GLY A 99 40.15 0.59 14.31
N LEU A 100 40.67 1.17 15.37
CA LEU A 100 41.84 0.65 16.08
C LEU A 100 41.44 0.17 17.46
N LEU A 101 41.91 -1.03 17.81
CA LEU A 101 41.85 -1.58 19.15
C LEU A 101 43.24 -1.60 19.79
N PRO A 102 43.34 -1.51 21.12
CA PRO A 102 44.61 -1.59 21.80
C PRO A 102 45.24 -2.99 21.60
N PRO A 103 46.57 -3.10 21.65
CA PRO A 103 47.26 -4.38 21.57
C PRO A 103 46.89 -5.28 22.76
N ALA A 104 46.92 -6.60 22.54
CA ALA A 104 46.69 -7.57 23.61
C ALA A 104 47.82 -7.60 24.67
N LYS A 105 49.02 -7.12 24.33
CA LYS A 105 50.19 -7.05 25.22
C LYS A 105 50.88 -5.67 25.12
N PRO A 106 51.40 -5.12 26.23
CA PRO A 106 52.21 -3.90 26.19
C PRO A 106 53.39 -4.00 25.21
N GLY A 107 53.73 -2.90 24.54
CA GLY A 107 54.84 -2.83 23.58
C GLY A 107 54.56 -3.40 22.18
N LYS A 108 53.32 -3.83 21.90
CA LYS A 108 52.87 -4.24 20.55
C LYS A 108 52.06 -3.12 19.87
N PRO A 109 52.03 -3.05 18.53
CA PRO A 109 51.23 -2.05 17.83
C PRO A 109 49.72 -2.29 17.99
N PRO A 110 48.88 -1.24 17.88
CA PRO A 110 47.42 -1.37 17.85
C PRO A 110 46.94 -2.36 16.79
N VAL A 111 45.82 -3.03 17.09
CA VAL A 111 45.20 -3.99 16.18
C VAL A 111 44.18 -3.27 15.32
N ASN A 112 44.32 -3.41 14.00
CA ASN A 112 43.31 -2.91 13.07
C ASN A 112 42.08 -3.82 13.11
N TYR A 113 40.93 -3.27 13.48
CA TYR A 113 39.66 -3.95 13.39
C TYR A 113 39.02 -3.58 12.07
N ASP A 114 38.86 -4.54 11.17
CA ASP A 114 38.30 -4.33 9.83
C ASP A 114 37.45 -5.55 9.50
N GLN A 115 36.15 -5.46 9.77
CA GLN A 115 35.21 -6.57 9.63
C GLN A 115 34.01 -6.09 8.83
N THR A 116 33.67 -6.83 7.78
CA THR A 116 32.57 -6.49 6.87
C THR A 116 31.55 -7.61 6.79
N VAL A 117 30.28 -7.23 6.77
CA VAL A 117 29.17 -8.13 6.42
C VAL A 117 28.44 -7.58 5.21
N VAL A 118 28.21 -8.45 4.23
CA VAL A 118 27.33 -8.15 3.09
C VAL A 118 25.88 -8.28 3.53
N ILE A 119 25.15 -7.17 3.54
CA ILE A 119 23.73 -7.12 3.87
C ILE A 119 22.90 -7.66 2.70
N ARG A 120 23.26 -7.25 1.47
CA ARG A 120 22.56 -7.66 0.24
C ARG A 120 23.53 -7.67 -0.94
N LYS A 121 23.64 -8.83 -1.58
CA LYS A 121 24.38 -8.97 -2.85
C LYS A 121 23.63 -8.34 -4.02
N GLU A 122 24.39 -7.93 -5.03
CA GLU A 122 23.88 -7.38 -6.30
C GLU A 122 22.97 -6.16 -6.09
N TRP A 123 23.33 -5.27 -5.15
CA TRP A 123 22.51 -4.09 -4.85
C TRP A 123 22.33 -3.19 -6.07
N ALA A 124 23.37 -3.00 -6.87
CA ALA A 124 23.28 -2.22 -8.12
C ALA A 124 22.23 -2.77 -9.09
N LYS A 125 22.11 -4.10 -9.20
CA LYS A 125 21.09 -4.75 -10.04
C LYS A 125 19.70 -4.53 -9.46
N LEU A 126 19.54 -4.70 -8.15
CA LEU A 126 18.29 -4.41 -7.45
C LEU A 126 17.88 -2.94 -7.63
N GLU A 127 18.83 -2.01 -7.57
CA GLU A 127 18.58 -0.59 -7.78
C GLU A 127 18.06 -0.32 -9.21
N THR A 128 18.67 -0.94 -10.22
CA THR A 128 18.14 -0.89 -11.59
C THR A 128 16.74 -1.47 -11.69
N GLU A 129 16.48 -2.64 -11.08
CA GLU A 129 15.16 -3.26 -11.03
C GLU A 129 14.12 -2.34 -10.38
N LEU A 130 14.45 -1.74 -9.23
CA LEU A 130 13.58 -0.83 -8.47
C LEU A 130 13.31 0.49 -9.22
N LYS A 131 14.32 1.03 -9.92
CA LYS A 131 14.14 2.21 -10.78
C LYS A 131 13.33 1.89 -12.04
N SER A 132 13.37 0.65 -12.49
CA SER A 132 12.59 0.15 -13.63
C SER A 132 11.21 -0.36 -13.25
N GLU A 133 10.81 -0.29 -11.96
CA GLU A 133 9.49 -0.72 -11.52
C GLU A 133 8.41 0.10 -12.23
N LYS A 134 7.80 -0.54 -13.22
CA LYS A 134 6.62 -0.02 -13.90
C LYS A 134 5.43 -0.27 -12.97
N ASN A 135 4.66 0.79 -12.71
CA ASN A 135 3.38 0.68 -12.02
C ASN A 135 2.26 1.04 -12.99
N VAL A 136 1.17 0.29 -12.94
CA VAL A 136 -0.01 0.53 -13.76
C VAL A 136 -1.21 0.65 -12.83
N VAL A 137 -1.94 1.75 -12.95
CA VAL A 137 -3.20 1.93 -12.24
C VAL A 137 -4.32 1.94 -13.26
N VAL A 138 -5.22 0.96 -13.17
CA VAL A 138 -6.36 0.81 -14.06
C VAL A 138 -7.62 1.27 -13.36
N ASN A 139 -8.24 2.32 -13.88
CA ASN A 139 -9.59 2.72 -13.51
C ASN A 139 -10.58 1.88 -14.32
N MET A 140 -11.17 0.87 -13.66
CA MET A 140 -12.06 -0.08 -14.34
C MET A 140 -13.48 0.46 -14.57
N THR A 141 -13.77 1.69 -14.13
CA THR A 141 -15.08 2.33 -14.32
C THR A 141 -15.13 3.27 -15.52
N LYS A 142 -13.98 3.78 -15.96
CA LYS A 142 -13.87 4.59 -17.18
C LYS A 142 -13.87 3.70 -18.42
N GLN A 143 -14.69 4.05 -19.41
CA GLN A 143 -14.70 3.47 -20.77
C GLN A 143 -15.01 1.97 -20.87
N ASN A 144 -15.97 1.44 -20.12
CA ASN A 144 -16.51 0.10 -20.41
C ASN A 144 -17.78 0.21 -21.26
N TRP A 145 -17.62 0.36 -22.59
CA TRP A 145 -18.75 0.42 -23.54
C TRP A 145 -19.70 -0.76 -23.34
N HIS A 146 -19.14 -1.96 -23.13
CA HIS A 146 -19.89 -3.20 -22.86
C HIS A 146 -20.84 -3.13 -21.65
N ILE A 147 -20.66 -2.18 -20.71
CA ILE A 147 -21.58 -1.99 -19.58
C ILE A 147 -22.82 -1.20 -19.99
N ILE A 148 -22.66 -0.21 -20.86
CA ILE A 148 -23.78 0.64 -21.32
C ILE A 148 -24.39 0.14 -22.62
N GLU A 149 -23.67 -0.70 -23.37
CA GLU A 149 -24.07 -1.23 -24.67
C GLU A 149 -25.47 -1.85 -24.67
N PRO A 150 -25.86 -2.77 -23.75
CA PRO A 150 -27.22 -3.33 -23.77
C PRO A 150 -28.31 -2.27 -23.53
N ALA A 151 -28.02 -1.24 -22.74
CA ALA A 151 -28.96 -0.15 -22.48
C ALA A 151 -29.03 0.81 -23.67
N VAL A 152 -27.90 1.08 -24.32
CA VAL A 152 -27.84 1.86 -25.56
C VAL A 152 -28.55 1.13 -26.69
N THR A 153 -28.36 -0.18 -26.86
CA THR A 153 -29.06 -1.00 -27.85
C THR A 153 -30.58 -0.90 -27.68
N LYS A 154 -31.08 -1.03 -26.45
CA LYS A 154 -32.52 -0.84 -26.17
C LYS A 154 -33.02 0.56 -26.50
N LEU A 155 -32.19 1.58 -26.31
CA LEU A 155 -32.55 2.96 -26.66
C LEU A 155 -32.50 3.20 -28.17
N VAL A 156 -31.54 2.60 -28.88
CA VAL A 156 -31.48 2.59 -30.35
C VAL A 156 -32.72 1.91 -30.92
N GLU A 157 -33.11 0.76 -30.37
CA GLU A 157 -34.35 0.06 -30.73
C GLU A 157 -35.59 0.92 -30.46
N LYS A 158 -35.70 1.52 -29.27
CA LYS A 158 -36.81 2.42 -28.90
C LYS A 158 -37.00 3.58 -29.89
N HIS A 159 -35.91 4.11 -30.42
CA HIS A 159 -35.91 5.23 -31.36
C HIS A 159 -35.81 4.79 -32.83
N ASN A 160 -35.97 3.49 -33.13
CA ASN A 160 -35.86 2.92 -34.48
C ASN A 160 -34.57 3.32 -35.22
N GLY A 161 -33.47 3.50 -34.49
CA GLY A 161 -32.19 3.93 -35.05
C GLY A 161 -32.06 5.44 -35.35
N ASP A 162 -33.06 6.25 -35.02
CA ASP A 162 -32.97 7.71 -35.18
C ASP A 162 -31.98 8.31 -34.17
N MET A 163 -30.83 8.77 -34.69
CA MET A 163 -29.72 9.27 -33.88
C MET A 163 -29.98 10.64 -33.27
N ASP A 164 -30.87 11.45 -33.82
CA ASP A 164 -31.17 12.77 -33.29
C ASP A 164 -32.16 12.65 -32.12
N LEU A 165 -33.15 11.75 -32.24
CA LEU A 165 -34.02 11.36 -31.12
C LEU A 165 -33.23 10.66 -30.01
N LEU A 166 -32.30 9.78 -30.35
CA LEU A 166 -31.42 9.12 -29.37
C LEU A 166 -30.54 10.14 -28.63
N LYS A 167 -29.92 11.10 -29.34
CA LYS A 167 -29.13 12.18 -28.72
C LYS A 167 -29.99 13.09 -27.85
N ALA A 168 -31.27 13.30 -28.17
CA ALA A 168 -32.16 14.09 -27.33
C ALA A 168 -32.70 13.31 -26.10
N ASP A 169 -32.61 11.98 -26.08
CA ASP A 169 -33.13 11.14 -25.00
C ASP A 169 -32.34 11.33 -23.70
N LYS A 170 -33.05 11.71 -22.61
CA LYS A 170 -32.44 11.97 -21.30
C LYS A 170 -31.75 10.75 -20.70
N ALA A 171 -32.26 9.54 -20.95
CA ALA A 171 -31.64 8.31 -20.47
C ALA A 171 -30.35 8.02 -21.24
N PHE A 172 -30.34 8.27 -22.56
CA PHE A 172 -29.11 8.18 -23.36
C PHE A 172 -28.07 9.22 -22.90
N GLN A 173 -28.46 10.48 -22.67
CA GLN A 173 -27.56 11.52 -22.14
C GLN A 173 -27.02 11.19 -20.75
N ALA A 174 -27.85 10.64 -19.86
CA ALA A 174 -27.41 10.17 -18.55
C ALA A 174 -26.40 9.01 -18.68
N LEU A 175 -26.66 8.04 -19.55
CA LEU A 175 -25.73 6.93 -19.83
C LEU A 175 -24.43 7.43 -20.44
N LEU A 176 -24.49 8.37 -21.38
CA LEU A 176 -23.32 8.96 -22.04
C LEU A 176 -22.48 9.75 -21.05
N LYS A 177 -23.12 10.46 -20.12
CA LYS A 177 -22.48 11.14 -19.00
C LYS A 177 -21.83 10.14 -18.05
N THR A 178 -22.55 9.10 -17.60
CA THR A 178 -21.97 8.03 -16.77
C THR A 178 -20.82 7.30 -17.47
N TYR A 179 -20.90 7.12 -18.78
CA TYR A 179 -19.85 6.50 -19.59
C TYR A 179 -18.59 7.37 -19.71
N LYS A 180 -18.76 8.69 -19.88
CA LYS A 180 -17.66 9.66 -20.00
C LYS A 180 -17.03 9.99 -18.64
N ASP A 181 -17.89 10.29 -17.67
CA ASP A 181 -17.48 10.80 -16.37
C ASP A 181 -17.09 9.65 -15.43
N GLY A 182 -17.57 8.43 -15.66
CA GLY A 182 -17.28 7.27 -14.81
C GLY A 182 -17.88 7.41 -13.41
N ASP A 183 -17.25 6.75 -12.43
CA ASP A 183 -17.64 6.83 -11.03
C ASP A 183 -16.67 7.75 -10.26
N ASP A 184 -17.14 8.89 -9.75
CA ASP A 184 -16.31 9.89 -9.07
C ASP A 184 -15.50 9.33 -7.89
N VAL A 185 -16.05 8.35 -7.17
CA VAL A 185 -15.35 7.72 -6.04
C VAL A 185 -14.19 6.88 -6.57
N ILE A 186 -14.41 6.12 -7.64
CA ILE A 186 -13.35 5.32 -8.26
C ILE A 186 -12.35 6.19 -9.00
N ASN A 187 -12.78 7.26 -9.68
CA ASN A 187 -11.89 8.23 -10.34
C ASN A 187 -10.93 8.87 -9.34
N LYS A 188 -11.44 9.36 -8.20
CA LYS A 188 -10.57 9.92 -7.16
C LYS A 188 -9.65 8.86 -6.58
N ALA A 189 -10.16 7.65 -6.34
CA ALA A 189 -9.35 6.55 -5.83
C ALA A 189 -8.22 6.17 -6.79
N ALA A 190 -8.52 6.02 -8.08
CA ALA A 190 -7.54 5.69 -9.12
C ALA A 190 -6.51 6.81 -9.30
N ALA A 191 -6.93 8.08 -9.35
CA ALA A 191 -6.02 9.22 -9.41
C ALA A 191 -5.07 9.29 -8.20
N ASN A 192 -5.58 9.09 -6.98
CA ASN A 192 -4.75 9.10 -5.78
C ASN A 192 -3.77 7.91 -5.75
N GLN A 193 -4.20 6.72 -6.19
CA GLN A 193 -3.30 5.56 -6.36
C GLN A 193 -2.24 5.83 -7.42
N ALA A 194 -2.61 6.42 -8.56
CA ALA A 194 -1.69 6.77 -9.63
C ALA A 194 -0.61 7.75 -9.13
N LYS A 195 -1.01 8.78 -8.39
CA LYS A 195 -0.10 9.70 -7.70
C LYS A 195 0.86 8.96 -6.76
N LYS A 196 0.34 8.08 -5.90
CA LYS A 196 1.15 7.28 -4.96
C LYS A 196 2.19 6.41 -5.68
N PHE A 197 1.78 5.77 -6.76
CA PHE A 197 2.63 4.89 -7.56
C PHE A 197 3.42 5.61 -8.66
N LYS A 198 3.41 6.95 -8.65
CA LYS A 198 4.12 7.82 -9.62
C LYS A 198 3.84 7.41 -11.07
N THR A 199 2.58 7.13 -11.37
CA THR A 199 2.11 6.73 -12.70
C THR A 199 0.86 7.53 -13.05
N THR A 200 0.30 7.28 -14.23
CA THR A 200 -1.00 7.82 -14.66
C THR A 200 -2.06 6.73 -14.57
N GLU A 201 -3.30 7.12 -14.27
CA GLU A 201 -4.42 6.19 -14.39
C GLU A 201 -4.70 5.89 -15.87
N GLN A 202 -5.03 4.63 -16.16
CA GLN A 202 -5.36 4.12 -17.48
C GLN A 202 -6.77 3.52 -17.45
N THR A 203 -7.48 3.55 -18.56
CA THR A 203 -8.71 2.76 -18.70
C THR A 203 -8.39 1.29 -18.96
N THR A 204 -9.39 0.42 -18.84
CA THR A 204 -9.25 -1.01 -19.14
C THR A 204 -8.65 -1.26 -20.53
N ASP A 205 -9.04 -0.47 -21.53
CA ASP A 205 -8.61 -0.63 -22.92
C ASP A 205 -7.21 -0.05 -23.18
N GLN A 206 -6.82 0.96 -22.42
CA GLN A 206 -5.50 1.60 -22.51
C GLN A 206 -4.44 0.85 -21.72
N ALA A 207 -4.85 0.05 -20.74
CA ALA A 207 -3.97 -0.66 -19.83
C ALA A 207 -2.89 -1.46 -20.57
N ASN A 208 -1.63 -1.12 -20.35
CA ASN A 208 -0.48 -1.83 -20.90
C ASN A 208 0.34 -2.46 -19.78
N PHE A 209 0.18 -3.77 -19.62
CA PHE A 209 0.93 -4.59 -18.67
C PHE A 209 2.22 -5.20 -19.26
N GLY A 210 2.47 -4.99 -20.54
CA GLY A 210 3.62 -5.53 -21.26
C GLY A 210 4.94 -5.08 -20.64
N GLU A 211 5.92 -5.98 -20.71
CA GLU A 211 7.30 -5.79 -20.21
C GLU A 211 7.42 -5.64 -18.69
N MET A 212 6.31 -5.60 -17.95
CA MET A 212 6.33 -5.57 -16.49
C MET A 212 6.86 -6.90 -15.94
N THR A 213 8.03 -6.85 -15.31
CA THR A 213 8.61 -7.98 -14.56
C THR A 213 8.48 -7.77 -13.04
N THR A 214 8.38 -6.52 -12.59
CA THR A 214 8.24 -6.10 -11.19
C THR A 214 7.24 -4.93 -11.07
N GLY A 215 7.06 -4.36 -9.86
CA GLY A 215 6.14 -3.25 -9.60
C GLY A 215 4.72 -3.66 -9.20
N THR A 216 3.78 -2.72 -9.31
CA THR A 216 2.38 -2.89 -8.87
C THR A 216 1.39 -2.61 -10.00
N VAL A 217 0.46 -3.55 -10.19
CA VAL A 217 -0.76 -3.36 -10.98
C VAL A 217 -1.92 -3.09 -10.02
N VAL A 218 -2.48 -1.89 -10.03
CA VAL A 218 -3.66 -1.53 -9.23
C VAL A 218 -4.90 -1.60 -10.11
N LEU A 219 -5.87 -2.42 -9.72
CA LEU A 219 -7.19 -2.48 -10.34
C LEU A 219 -8.19 -1.75 -9.45
N ALA A 220 -8.53 -0.51 -9.80
CA ALA A 220 -9.43 0.35 -9.03
C ALA A 220 -10.87 0.23 -9.52
N ALA A 221 -11.76 -0.29 -8.66
CA ALA A 221 -13.18 -0.43 -8.93
C ALA A 221 -13.97 -0.67 -7.65
N HIS A 222 -15.31 -0.61 -7.72
CA HIS A 222 -16.15 -1.13 -6.64
C HIS A 222 -16.02 -2.64 -6.53
N GLY A 223 -15.90 -3.15 -5.32
CA GLY A 223 -16.02 -4.58 -5.07
C GLY A 223 -17.44 -4.94 -4.66
N SER A 224 -17.88 -6.13 -5.06
CA SER A 224 -19.18 -6.70 -4.72
C SER A 224 -19.01 -7.83 -3.73
N ARG A 225 -20.01 -8.02 -2.87
CA ARG A 225 -20.00 -9.05 -1.84
C ARG A 225 -21.28 -9.88 -1.87
N ALA A 226 -21.19 -11.10 -1.36
CA ALA A 226 -22.33 -11.93 -0.97
C ALA A 226 -22.26 -12.19 0.53
N ASP A 227 -23.38 -12.01 1.23
CA ASP A 227 -23.52 -12.33 2.64
C ASP A 227 -24.14 -13.74 2.75
N LEU A 228 -23.40 -14.67 3.35
CA LEU A 228 -23.81 -16.06 3.50
C LEU A 228 -24.74 -16.25 4.71
N PRO A 229 -25.61 -17.28 4.72
CA PRO A 229 -26.45 -17.61 5.88
C PRO A 229 -25.66 -17.80 7.18
N SER A 230 -24.39 -18.22 7.09
CA SER A 230 -23.48 -18.37 8.23
C SER A 230 -23.02 -17.03 8.83
N GLY A 231 -23.49 -15.88 8.32
CA GLY A 231 -23.05 -14.54 8.71
C GLY A 231 -21.66 -14.15 8.17
N LYS A 232 -21.10 -14.93 7.25
CA LYS A 232 -19.81 -14.62 6.59
C LYS A 232 -20.04 -13.76 5.35
N THR A 233 -19.19 -12.77 5.13
CA THR A 233 -19.17 -11.97 3.89
C THR A 233 -18.06 -12.48 2.96
N LEU A 234 -18.40 -12.70 1.69
CA LEU A 234 -17.48 -13.11 0.63
C LEU A 234 -17.40 -12.07 -0.47
N GLY A 235 -16.21 -11.78 -0.97
CA GLY A 235 -16.03 -11.02 -2.20
C GLY A 235 -16.42 -11.86 -3.42
N ILE A 236 -17.24 -11.31 -4.32
CA ILE A 236 -17.73 -12.04 -5.51
C ILE A 236 -17.32 -11.40 -6.83
N ALA A 237 -17.07 -10.08 -6.86
CA ALA A 237 -16.69 -9.36 -8.07
C ALA A 237 -15.86 -8.11 -7.75
N LEU A 238 -15.07 -7.67 -8.73
CA LEU A 238 -14.41 -6.36 -8.76
C LEU A 238 -14.76 -5.66 -10.07
N GLY A 239 -15.36 -4.48 -10.01
CA GLY A 239 -15.80 -3.76 -11.21
C GLY A 239 -16.78 -4.58 -12.05
N LYS A 240 -17.65 -5.35 -11.39
CA LYS A 240 -18.56 -6.34 -12.00
C LYS A 240 -17.87 -7.49 -12.75
N LYS A 241 -16.56 -7.71 -12.54
CA LYS A 241 -15.81 -8.83 -13.12
C LYS A 241 -15.56 -9.93 -12.08
N THR A 242 -15.72 -11.18 -12.51
CA THR A 242 -15.36 -12.38 -11.74
C THR A 242 -13.83 -12.57 -11.66
N PRO A 243 -13.30 -13.47 -10.81
CA PRO A 243 -11.87 -13.76 -10.78
C PRO A 243 -11.31 -14.16 -12.16
N ASP A 244 -12.01 -15.02 -12.90
CA ASP A 244 -11.61 -15.42 -14.25
C ASP A 244 -11.53 -14.24 -15.21
N GLN A 245 -12.52 -13.34 -15.18
CA GLN A 245 -12.53 -12.14 -16.01
C GLN A 245 -11.43 -11.13 -15.62
N ILE A 246 -11.04 -11.07 -14.35
CA ILE A 246 -9.88 -10.29 -13.92
C ILE A 246 -8.59 -10.90 -14.49
N VAL A 247 -8.43 -12.22 -14.43
CA VAL A 247 -7.25 -12.89 -15.00
C VAL A 247 -7.21 -12.79 -16.52
N GLU A 248 -8.36 -12.89 -17.19
CA GLU A 248 -8.48 -12.68 -18.63
C GLU A 248 -8.11 -11.25 -19.03
N LEU A 249 -8.55 -10.25 -18.27
CA LEU A 249 -8.11 -8.87 -18.47
C LEU A 249 -6.58 -8.72 -18.39
N LEU A 250 -5.95 -9.43 -17.45
CA LEU A 250 -4.52 -9.34 -17.21
C LEU A 250 -3.67 -10.17 -18.17
N THR A 251 -4.21 -11.23 -18.78
CA THR A 251 -3.41 -12.26 -19.49
C THR A 251 -3.96 -12.70 -20.85
N GLY A 252 -5.20 -12.38 -21.16
CA GLY A 252 -5.95 -12.87 -22.31
C GLY A 252 -6.12 -11.87 -23.45
N ASN A 253 -5.48 -10.70 -23.38
CA ASN A 253 -5.54 -9.73 -24.47
C ASN A 253 -4.86 -10.32 -25.74
N LYS A 254 -5.47 -10.06 -26.90
CA LYS A 254 -4.89 -10.41 -28.21
C LYS A 254 -3.56 -9.70 -28.43
N ASP A 255 -3.48 -8.44 -28.01
CA ASP A 255 -2.24 -7.68 -27.98
C ASP A 255 -1.36 -8.17 -26.82
N LYS A 256 -0.25 -8.83 -27.15
CA LYS A 256 0.69 -9.37 -26.16
C LYS A 256 1.36 -8.28 -25.34
N ALA A 257 1.50 -7.06 -25.85
CA ALA A 257 2.00 -5.92 -25.09
C ALA A 257 1.01 -5.46 -24.01
N LYS A 258 -0.25 -5.93 -24.02
CA LYS A 258 -1.23 -5.67 -22.97
C LYS A 258 -1.36 -6.81 -21.97
N ASN A 259 -0.58 -7.88 -22.09
CA ASN A 259 -0.62 -8.99 -21.14
C ASN A 259 0.49 -8.86 -20.10
N LEU A 260 0.21 -9.28 -18.87
CA LEU A 260 1.24 -9.49 -17.86
C LEU A 260 2.26 -10.52 -18.35
N SER A 261 3.54 -10.20 -18.19
CA SER A 261 4.62 -11.14 -18.46
C SER A 261 4.56 -12.34 -17.52
N LYS A 262 4.89 -13.53 -18.01
CA LYS A 262 5.11 -14.72 -17.13
C LYS A 262 6.24 -14.51 -16.13
N ALA A 263 7.17 -13.60 -16.45
CA ALA A 263 8.25 -13.21 -15.54
C ALA A 263 7.78 -12.24 -14.44
N PHE A 264 6.56 -11.73 -14.46
CA PHE A 264 6.05 -10.79 -13.46
C PHE A 264 6.08 -11.41 -12.05
N LYS A 265 6.83 -10.75 -11.15
CA LYS A 265 6.96 -11.09 -9.71
C LYS A 265 6.43 -9.98 -8.79
N GLY A 266 5.76 -8.98 -9.36
CA GLY A 266 5.22 -7.83 -8.63
C GLY A 266 3.95 -8.13 -7.83
N THR A 267 3.15 -7.09 -7.60
CA THR A 267 1.87 -7.17 -6.87
C THR A 267 0.70 -6.77 -7.75
N VAL A 268 -0.38 -7.56 -7.72
CA VAL A 268 -1.70 -7.16 -8.23
C VAL A 268 -2.56 -6.70 -7.04
N LEU A 269 -2.85 -5.41 -6.97
CA LEU A 269 -3.69 -4.81 -5.93
C LEU A 269 -5.13 -4.65 -6.43
N LEU A 270 -6.03 -5.45 -5.87
CA LEU A 270 -7.47 -5.42 -6.12
C LEU A 270 -8.12 -4.33 -5.26
N SER A 271 -8.01 -3.07 -5.70
CA SER A 271 -8.49 -1.87 -4.99
C SER A 271 -10.01 -1.69 -5.10
N GLY A 272 -10.75 -2.60 -4.48
CA GLY A 272 -12.19 -2.52 -4.26
C GLY A 272 -12.57 -3.18 -2.94
N CYS A 273 -13.72 -2.82 -2.37
CA CYS A 273 -14.20 -3.38 -1.11
C CYS A 273 -14.34 -4.91 -1.18
N PHE A 274 -14.14 -5.61 -0.07
CA PHE A 274 -14.39 -7.06 0.07
C PHE A 274 -13.59 -8.00 -0.86
N THR A 275 -12.62 -7.52 -1.65
CA THR A 275 -11.81 -8.39 -2.54
C THR A 275 -10.91 -9.38 -1.79
N ALA A 276 -10.68 -9.17 -0.49
CA ALA A 276 -10.03 -10.13 0.41
C ALA A 276 -10.99 -10.62 1.52
N ALA A 277 -12.31 -10.41 1.37
CA ALA A 277 -13.30 -10.94 2.30
C ALA A 277 -13.46 -12.45 2.10
N GLY A 278 -13.53 -13.20 3.21
CA GLY A 278 -13.71 -14.65 3.22
C GLY A 278 -12.78 -15.45 4.13
N GLY A 279 -11.88 -14.80 4.88
CA GLY A 279 -11.13 -15.46 5.96
C GLY A 279 -10.55 -14.46 6.97
N ILE A 280 -10.39 -14.89 8.23
CA ILE A 280 -9.35 -14.37 9.11
C ILE A 280 -8.08 -15.06 8.62
N ALA A 281 -7.16 -14.34 7.98
CA ALA A 281 -5.85 -14.90 7.69
C ALA A 281 -5.07 -14.94 9.02
N PRO A 282 -4.68 -16.12 9.53
CA PRO A 282 -3.56 -16.19 10.47
C PRO A 282 -2.28 -15.82 9.71
N GLU A 283 -1.28 -15.31 10.40
CA GLU A 283 0.05 -15.12 9.81
C GLU A 283 0.56 -16.46 9.25
N GLY A 284 0.79 -16.52 7.95
CA GLY A 284 1.52 -17.62 7.31
C GLY A 284 0.72 -18.65 6.53
N ASP A 285 -0.62 -18.62 6.52
CA ASP A 285 -1.41 -19.58 5.73
C ASP A 285 -2.62 -18.94 5.02
N TYR A 286 -2.50 -18.77 3.70
CA TYR A 286 -3.51 -18.12 2.86
C TYR A 286 -4.58 -19.14 2.46
N ASN A 287 -5.68 -19.21 3.20
CA ASN A 287 -6.84 -19.97 2.72
C ASN A 287 -7.46 -19.24 1.51
N TYR A 288 -7.46 -19.90 0.34
CA TYR A 288 -7.66 -19.32 -1.00
C TYR A 288 -9.12 -19.05 -1.40
N ASP A 289 -10.08 -19.13 -0.47
CA ASP A 289 -11.50 -18.94 -0.78
C ASP A 289 -11.93 -17.49 -1.04
N THR A 290 -11.05 -16.52 -0.77
CA THR A 290 -11.32 -15.11 -1.05
C THR A 290 -11.23 -14.80 -2.56
N PHE A 291 -11.87 -13.72 -3.01
CA PHE A 291 -11.78 -13.26 -4.39
C PHE A 291 -10.32 -13.08 -4.85
N ALA A 292 -9.48 -12.46 -4.00
CA ALA A 292 -8.03 -12.31 -4.23
C ALA A 292 -7.30 -13.66 -4.30
N GLY A 293 -7.64 -14.62 -3.42
CA GLY A 293 -7.08 -15.97 -3.44
C GLY A 293 -7.37 -16.71 -4.74
N LYS A 294 -8.59 -16.57 -5.26
CA LYS A 294 -9.00 -17.13 -6.57
C LYS A 294 -8.24 -16.49 -7.73
N VAL A 295 -8.11 -15.16 -7.75
CA VAL A 295 -7.31 -14.45 -8.77
C VAL A 295 -5.85 -14.91 -8.73
N TRP A 296 -5.26 -15.03 -7.54
CA TRP A 296 -3.89 -15.55 -7.39
C TRP A 296 -3.74 -16.96 -7.93
N ALA A 297 -4.66 -17.87 -7.58
CA ALA A 297 -4.60 -19.26 -8.03
C ALA A 297 -4.69 -19.35 -9.56
N LEU A 298 -5.58 -18.57 -10.18
CA LEU A 298 -5.72 -18.48 -11.64
C LEU A 298 -4.51 -17.85 -12.33
N LEU A 299 -3.88 -16.82 -11.76
CA LEU A 299 -2.63 -16.28 -12.29
C LEU A 299 -1.49 -17.31 -12.22
N LYS A 300 -1.44 -18.09 -11.14
CA LYS A 300 -0.47 -19.18 -10.97
C LYS A 300 -0.65 -20.27 -12.03
N THR A 301 -1.87 -20.65 -12.39
CA THR A 301 -2.11 -21.62 -13.48
C THR A 301 -1.70 -21.08 -14.86
N LYS A 302 -1.67 -19.74 -15.04
CA LYS A 302 -1.10 -19.09 -16.24
C LYS A 302 0.43 -18.98 -16.22
N GLY A 303 1.09 -19.46 -15.16
CA GLY A 303 2.55 -19.42 -14.99
C GLY A 303 3.10 -18.11 -14.43
N ILE A 304 2.23 -17.25 -13.89
CA ILE A 304 2.62 -15.98 -13.26
C ILE A 304 2.72 -16.19 -11.75
N ASN A 305 3.89 -15.96 -11.17
CA ASN A 305 4.11 -16.10 -9.72
C ASN A 305 4.29 -14.72 -9.08
N CYS A 306 3.16 -14.06 -8.81
CA CYS A 306 3.09 -12.73 -8.23
C CYS A 306 2.32 -12.73 -6.90
N LYS A 307 2.32 -11.59 -6.21
CA LYS A 307 1.44 -11.37 -5.06
C LYS A 307 0.09 -10.84 -5.55
N VAL A 308 -0.99 -11.20 -4.85
CA VAL A 308 -2.31 -10.59 -5.06
C VAL A 308 -2.82 -10.12 -3.71
N SER A 309 -3.17 -8.83 -3.64
CA SER A 309 -3.66 -8.17 -2.42
C SER A 309 -5.06 -7.63 -2.65
N GLY A 310 -5.91 -7.67 -1.63
CA GLY A 310 -7.29 -7.15 -1.69
C GLY A 310 -7.69 -6.43 -0.40
N MET A 311 -8.95 -6.00 -0.34
CA MET A 311 -9.51 -5.32 0.82
C MET A 311 -10.48 -6.24 1.56
N PRO A 312 -10.34 -6.44 2.87
CA PRO A 312 -11.14 -7.41 3.60
C PRO A 312 -12.58 -6.95 3.89
N GLY A 313 -12.86 -5.64 3.83
CA GLY A 313 -14.18 -5.08 4.06
C GLY A 313 -14.46 -3.84 3.23
N GLN A 314 -15.36 -2.97 3.71
CA GLN A 314 -15.55 -1.64 3.14
C GLN A 314 -14.21 -0.92 3.15
N ALA A 315 -13.82 -0.34 2.01
CA ALA A 315 -12.51 0.28 1.84
C ALA A 315 -12.62 1.69 1.26
N ARG A 316 -11.59 2.50 1.53
CA ARG A 316 -11.42 3.83 0.97
C ARG A 316 -9.97 4.08 0.58
N THR A 317 -9.77 5.09 -0.26
CA THR A 317 -8.46 5.63 -0.63
C THR A 317 -8.40 7.07 -0.14
N ASN A 318 -7.38 7.45 0.65
CA ASN A 318 -7.19 8.86 1.06
C ASN A 318 -6.52 9.68 -0.07
N ALA A 319 -6.19 10.96 0.20
CA ALA A 319 -5.56 11.86 -0.76
C ALA A 319 -4.13 11.45 -1.14
N GLU A 320 -3.46 10.73 -0.26
CA GLU A 320 -2.10 10.21 -0.42
C GLU A 320 -2.08 8.89 -1.20
N GLY A 321 -3.24 8.30 -1.50
CA GLY A 321 -3.34 7.01 -2.19
C GLY A 321 -3.21 5.81 -1.25
N ASP A 322 -3.26 5.99 0.07
CA ASP A 322 -3.29 4.90 1.03
C ASP A 322 -4.67 4.26 1.13
N LYS A 323 -4.66 2.93 1.26
CA LYS A 323 -5.87 2.14 1.42
C LYS A 323 -6.14 1.92 2.91
N SER A 324 -7.40 2.09 3.28
CA SER A 324 -7.92 1.65 4.57
C SER A 324 -9.17 0.82 4.36
N SER A 325 -9.40 -0.14 5.26
CA SER A 325 -10.55 -1.04 5.17
C SER A 325 -11.03 -1.46 6.55
N VAL A 326 -12.34 -1.62 6.68
CA VAL A 326 -12.98 -2.21 7.86
C VAL A 326 -12.63 -3.70 7.90
N LYS A 327 -12.37 -4.24 9.10
CA LYS A 327 -12.17 -5.67 9.28
C LYS A 327 -13.46 -6.44 8.96
N PRO A 328 -13.39 -7.68 8.46
CA PRO A 328 -14.60 -8.48 8.20
C PRO A 328 -15.46 -8.63 9.46
N THR A 329 -14.84 -8.83 10.62
CA THR A 329 -15.51 -8.98 11.92
C THR A 329 -16.23 -7.71 12.40
N GLU A 330 -15.82 -6.53 11.92
CA GLU A 330 -16.42 -5.24 12.30
C GLU A 330 -17.38 -4.72 11.24
N GLN A 331 -17.54 -5.43 10.10
CA GLN A 331 -18.34 -4.97 8.97
C GLN A 331 -19.82 -4.82 9.32
N LYS A 332 -20.40 -5.78 10.05
CA LYS A 332 -21.82 -5.74 10.44
C LYS A 332 -22.13 -4.50 11.27
N GLU A 333 -21.25 -4.18 12.22
CA GLU A 333 -21.41 -3.00 13.06
C GLU A 333 -21.18 -1.71 12.27
N TYR A 334 -20.17 -1.68 11.39
CA TYR A 334 -19.97 -0.56 10.48
C TYR A 334 -21.19 -0.31 9.58
N ASP A 335 -21.81 -1.37 9.04
CA ASP A 335 -23.01 -1.27 8.21
C ASP A 335 -24.22 -0.75 9.02
N ARG A 336 -24.36 -1.19 10.29
CA ARG A 336 -25.36 -0.66 11.23
C ARG A 336 -25.17 0.84 11.46
N LEU A 337 -23.95 1.27 11.80
CA LEU A 337 -23.60 2.68 12.02
C LEU A 337 -23.80 3.52 10.76
N LYS A 338 -23.45 2.98 9.58
CA LYS A 338 -23.68 3.65 8.29
C LYS A 338 -25.18 3.84 8.00
N LYS A 339 -26.01 2.83 8.30
CA LYS A 339 -27.46 2.92 8.18
C LYS A 339 -28.03 3.97 9.14
N GLU A 340 -27.64 3.91 10.42
CA GLU A 340 -28.06 4.87 11.45
C GLU A 340 -27.67 6.32 11.08
N PHE A 341 -26.45 6.52 10.60
CA PHE A 341 -25.99 7.81 10.08
C PHE A 341 -26.89 8.31 8.93
N GLY A 342 -27.21 7.45 7.97
CA GLY A 342 -28.08 7.80 6.84
C GLY A 342 -29.52 8.13 7.25
N GLU A 343 -30.05 7.45 8.27
CA GLU A 343 -31.37 7.73 8.84
C GLU A 343 -31.40 9.08 9.57
N LEU A 344 -30.34 9.40 10.33
CA LEU A 344 -30.19 10.71 10.99
C LEU A 344 -30.11 11.85 9.99
N VAL A 345 -29.31 11.73 8.92
CA VAL A 345 -29.24 12.74 7.86
C VAL A 345 -30.62 13.00 7.26
N LYS A 346 -31.34 11.93 6.89
CA LYS A 346 -32.70 12.04 6.33
C LYS A 346 -33.68 12.68 7.32
N ALA A 347 -33.59 12.37 8.62
CA ALA A 347 -34.44 12.95 9.63
C ALA A 347 -34.18 14.46 9.80
N ILE A 348 -32.91 14.87 9.84
CA ILE A 348 -32.51 16.28 9.87
C ILE A 348 -33.04 17.00 8.62
N ASP A 349 -32.86 16.43 7.43
CA ASP A 349 -33.33 17.03 6.19
C ASP A 349 -34.85 17.18 6.13
N LYS A 350 -35.62 16.28 6.75
CA LYS A 350 -37.09 16.43 6.89
C LYS A 350 -37.50 17.53 7.87
N LEU A 351 -36.66 17.84 8.85
CA LEU A 351 -36.92 18.90 9.84
C LEU A 351 -36.51 20.29 9.33
N LYS A 352 -35.47 20.38 8.48
CA LYS A 352 -34.98 21.67 7.93
C LYS A 352 -36.07 22.58 7.35
N PRO A 353 -37.06 22.10 6.56
CA PRO A 353 -38.13 22.96 6.05
C PRO A 353 -38.98 23.63 7.14
N GLN A 354 -39.05 23.05 8.35
CA GLN A 354 -39.83 23.60 9.46
C GLN A 354 -39.14 24.78 10.16
N LEU A 355 -37.85 25.04 9.83
CA LEU A 355 -37.12 26.20 10.31
C LEU A 355 -37.59 27.53 9.71
N THR A 356 -38.51 27.50 8.74
CA THR A 356 -39.18 28.70 8.20
C THR A 356 -40.52 28.98 8.87
N SER A 357 -40.90 28.20 9.88
CA SER A 357 -42.14 28.42 10.63
C SER A 357 -42.17 29.81 11.26
N LYS A 358 -43.33 30.48 11.21
CA LYS A 358 -43.54 31.76 11.90
C LYS A 358 -43.89 31.59 13.38
N ASP A 359 -44.16 30.36 13.82
CA ASP A 359 -44.44 30.05 15.22
C ASP A 359 -43.11 29.87 15.99
N PRO A 360 -42.78 30.76 16.95
CA PRO A 360 -41.54 30.69 17.72
C PRO A 360 -41.38 29.39 18.51
N LYS A 361 -42.48 28.79 18.98
CA LYS A 361 -42.44 27.52 19.73
C LYS A 361 -42.07 26.36 18.82
N VAL A 362 -42.61 26.34 17.59
CA VAL A 362 -42.24 25.35 16.57
C VAL A 362 -40.76 25.50 16.21
N LEU A 363 -40.28 26.73 16.02
CA LEU A 363 -38.87 27.00 15.74
C LEU A 363 -37.96 26.50 16.87
N GLU A 364 -38.29 26.77 18.12
CA GLU A 364 -37.49 26.33 19.27
C GLU A 364 -37.40 24.80 19.34
N VAL A 365 -38.54 24.10 19.20
CA VAL A 365 -38.59 22.63 19.23
C VAL A 365 -37.80 22.02 18.07
N VAL A 366 -37.95 22.55 16.86
CA VAL A 366 -37.25 22.05 15.67
C VAL A 366 -35.75 22.31 15.78
N ASN A 367 -35.32 23.50 16.21
CA ASN A 367 -33.91 23.82 16.43
C ASN A 367 -33.27 22.90 17.47
N LYS A 368 -33.96 22.66 18.59
CA LYS A 368 -33.50 21.73 19.63
C LYS A 368 -33.32 20.32 19.08
N LYS A 369 -34.32 19.79 18.37
CA LYS A 369 -34.25 18.45 17.75
C LYS A 369 -33.13 18.33 16.72
N ILE A 370 -32.95 19.33 15.86
CA ILE A 370 -31.86 19.34 14.87
C ILE A 370 -30.49 19.35 15.58
N LYS A 371 -30.33 20.14 16.64
CA LYS A 371 -29.10 20.17 17.44
C LYS A 371 -28.80 18.81 18.06
N GLU A 372 -29.77 18.18 18.72
CA GLU A 372 -29.63 16.84 19.31
C GLU A 372 -29.26 15.79 18.26
N MET A 373 -29.92 15.80 17.09
CA MET A 373 -29.61 14.88 15.99
C MET A 373 -28.21 15.13 15.41
N ASN A 374 -27.77 16.39 15.30
CA ASN A 374 -26.42 16.72 14.83
C ASN A 374 -25.33 16.23 15.79
N GLU A 375 -25.54 16.34 17.11
CA GLU A 375 -24.59 15.78 18.08
C GLU A 375 -24.54 14.25 17.99
N LYS A 376 -25.71 13.59 17.88
CA LYS A 376 -25.75 12.14 17.63
C LYS A 376 -25.07 11.75 16.32
N LEU A 377 -25.26 12.54 15.26
CA LEU A 377 -24.63 12.33 13.95
C LEU A 377 -23.09 12.39 14.05
N LYS A 378 -22.54 13.33 14.83
CA LYS A 378 -21.10 13.42 15.11
C LYS A 378 -20.59 12.17 15.80
N THR A 379 -21.27 11.71 16.86
CA THR A 379 -20.89 10.49 17.61
C THR A 379 -20.91 9.25 16.71
N VAL A 380 -22.02 9.01 16.00
CA VAL A 380 -22.15 7.87 15.08
C VAL A 380 -21.08 7.93 13.98
N ASN A 381 -20.77 9.12 13.46
CA ASN A 381 -19.71 9.28 12.48
C ASN A 381 -18.33 8.96 13.07
N ALA A 382 -18.02 9.45 14.27
CA ALA A 382 -16.75 9.17 14.94
C ALA A 382 -16.56 7.67 15.20
N GLU A 383 -17.59 6.96 15.67
CA GLU A 383 -17.56 5.51 15.86
C GLU A 383 -17.33 4.75 14.56
N LYS A 384 -18.06 5.13 13.50
CA LYS A 384 -17.92 4.57 12.16
C LYS A 384 -16.50 4.78 11.61
N GLU A 385 -15.94 5.97 11.79
CA GLU A 385 -14.59 6.33 11.33
C GLU A 385 -13.50 5.61 12.12
N ALA A 386 -13.68 5.42 13.44
CA ALA A 386 -12.77 4.66 14.27
C ALA A 386 -12.58 3.22 13.77
N LYS A 387 -13.65 2.58 13.24
CA LYS A 387 -13.56 1.24 12.63
C LYS A 387 -12.64 1.19 11.41
N VAL A 388 -12.54 2.27 10.64
CA VAL A 388 -11.67 2.36 9.47
C VAL A 388 -10.24 2.72 9.87
N MET A 389 -10.08 3.63 10.82
CA MET A 389 -8.77 4.14 11.27
C MET A 389 -7.97 3.13 12.09
N LYS A 390 -8.62 2.28 12.89
CA LYS A 390 -7.95 1.22 13.67
C LYS A 390 -7.07 0.33 12.78
N GLN A 391 -7.50 0.07 11.54
CA GLN A 391 -6.72 -0.74 10.59
C GLN A 391 -5.54 0.01 9.97
N LEU A 392 -5.65 1.31 9.72
CA LEU A 392 -4.52 2.15 9.30
C LEU A 392 -3.41 2.10 10.36
N ILE A 393 -3.79 2.32 11.61
CA ILE A 393 -2.87 2.29 12.76
C ILE A 393 -2.14 0.93 12.85
N MET A 394 -2.87 -0.19 12.73
CA MET A 394 -2.27 -1.53 12.70
C MET A 394 -1.37 -1.77 11.48
N ASN A 395 -1.76 -1.33 10.28
CA ASN A 395 -1.00 -1.57 9.05
C ASN A 395 0.32 -0.79 8.97
N TYR A 396 0.38 0.38 9.62
CA TYR A 396 1.55 1.25 9.62
C TYR A 396 2.38 1.16 10.91
N GLY A 397 2.02 0.27 11.85
CA GLY A 397 2.74 0.08 13.10
C GLY A 397 2.77 1.32 13.99
N LEU A 398 1.81 2.23 13.82
CA LEU A 398 1.68 3.41 14.66
C LEU A 398 1.03 2.95 15.95
N ASP A 399 1.79 2.86 17.03
CA ASP A 399 1.24 2.56 18.35
C ASP A 399 0.32 3.72 18.77
N PRO A 400 -0.97 3.51 19.05
CA PRO A 400 -1.83 4.56 19.59
C PRO A 400 -1.45 4.96 21.03
N VAL A 401 -0.49 4.25 21.64
CA VAL A 401 0.03 4.51 22.98
C VAL A 401 1.55 4.76 22.91
N ARG A 402 1.94 5.93 22.41
CA ARG A 402 3.24 6.54 22.76
C ARG A 402 3.04 7.99 23.13
#